data_AF-A0A7K4AGY7-F1
#
_entry.id   AF-A0A7K4AGY7-F1
#
_cell.length_a   1.000
_cell.length_b   1.000
_cell.length_c   1.000
_cell.angle_alpha   90.00
_cell.angle_beta   90.00
_cell.angle_gamma   90.00
#
_symmetry.space_group_name_H-M   'P 1'
#
loop_
_entity.id
_entity.type
_entity.pdbx_description
1 polymer ?
#
loop_
_entity_poly.entity_id
_entity_poly.type
_entity_poly.pdbx_seq_one_letter_code
_entity_poly.pdbx_strand_id
1 'polypeptide(L)'
;MIEQSIRDLKEAIFSEKGLNPDLLIHLAPYLTEPLLSRAISIAYAVSDPYQRALILLALAESAHLSDARKKALVDAAHEAEHEITSQPERIKVLKRILLLTTSQDRILVQAELVQEENWEADLKGRPSISSKDLEKWDLMLKGVSNSVDDFKGGGWTHYSPKAEQKRHPPPKTRKDEADVFESVASKDDGIGMSLPEQIASMSEEERRNLFRVALTRLQIRTVNTGFAPSQHADNPLDPQTPLKPGQTYCFWLDIGRPTLKSIETAPATIPDYVPPKARLVVAIFPFDGEIEITEGADVGELELQDDGTARVLHQPDPSMRAVSDVDILNRRLLFPVKSPAQEGTFRLRCNIYYEQILIQSRLIRAIVANHGLQKEGALSSEVDYTLSHTLWANHLRGFAPHRLSILLNSNGDGTHTLSFFGAKEQEPIFKNSAVIPATELKNLTENARKALWKASWGEEKPWKEGEGQTYRYLDRFSDENLSLKRLEEDLISLARRGYLL
;
A
#
# COMPACT_ATOMS: atom_id res chain seq x y z
N MET A 1 5.41 9.32 -27.67
CA MET A 1 4.51 10.32 -27.05
C MET A 1 3.94 9.80 -25.74
N ILE A 2 3.14 8.71 -25.74
CA ILE A 2 2.51 8.15 -24.53
C ILE A 2 3.51 7.76 -23.41
N GLU A 3 4.65 7.16 -23.73
CA GLU A 3 5.66 6.78 -22.71
C GLU A 3 6.33 7.98 -22.03
N GLN A 4 6.62 9.04 -22.80
CA GLN A 4 7.15 10.30 -22.28
C GLN A 4 6.10 10.98 -21.40
N SER A 5 4.85 11.06 -21.86
CA SER A 5 3.74 11.62 -21.07
C SER A 5 3.48 10.87 -19.76
N ILE A 6 3.72 9.56 -19.71
CA ILE A 6 3.58 8.75 -18.47
C ILE A 6 4.74 9.00 -17.50
N ARG A 7 5.97 9.12 -18.00
CA ARG A 7 7.14 9.50 -17.19
C ARG A 7 6.95 10.89 -16.58
N ASP A 8 6.51 11.84 -17.39
CA ASP A 8 6.26 13.22 -16.95
C ASP A 8 5.07 13.29 -15.97
N LEU A 9 4.06 12.43 -16.13
CA LEU A 9 2.95 12.26 -15.17
C LEU A 9 3.45 11.75 -13.81
N LYS A 10 4.38 10.79 -13.81
CA LYS A 10 4.97 10.26 -12.58
C LYS A 10 5.77 11.33 -11.83
N GLU A 11 6.59 12.10 -12.55
CA GLU A 11 7.34 13.22 -11.97
C GLU A 11 6.38 14.34 -11.49
N ALA A 12 5.31 14.63 -12.23
CA ALA A 12 4.31 15.63 -11.84
C ALA A 12 3.45 15.22 -10.62
N ILE A 13 3.23 13.92 -10.39
CA ILE A 13 2.44 13.41 -9.26
C ILE A 13 3.31 13.19 -8.00
N PHE A 14 4.58 12.80 -8.15
CA PHE A 14 5.41 12.32 -7.03
C PHE A 14 6.77 13.04 -6.85
N SER A 15 7.02 14.17 -7.53
CA SER A 15 8.26 14.96 -7.33
C SER A 15 8.30 15.74 -6.01
N GLU A 16 9.49 16.22 -5.65
CA GLU A 16 9.76 17.04 -4.46
C GLU A 16 8.94 18.35 -4.39
N LYS A 17 8.37 18.82 -5.50
CA LYS A 17 7.57 20.06 -5.57
C LYS A 17 6.10 19.90 -5.15
N GLY A 18 5.67 18.68 -4.85
CA GLY A 18 4.31 18.41 -4.39
C GLY A 18 3.29 18.19 -5.52
N LEU A 19 2.18 17.59 -5.12
CA LEU A 19 1.10 17.05 -5.94
C LEU A 19 0.42 18.14 -6.79
N ASN A 20 0.11 17.84 -8.06
CA ASN A 20 -0.88 18.62 -8.81
C ASN A 20 -2.31 18.11 -8.47
N PRO A 21 -3.16 18.92 -7.81
CA PRO A 21 -4.50 18.52 -7.36
C PRO A 21 -5.43 18.07 -8.49
N ASP A 22 -5.37 18.73 -9.65
CA ASP A 22 -6.24 18.41 -10.79
C ASP A 22 -5.95 17.01 -11.35
N LEU A 23 -4.67 16.61 -11.36
CA LEU A 23 -4.25 15.27 -11.78
C LEU A 23 -4.76 14.17 -10.84
N LEU A 24 -4.75 14.43 -9.54
CA LEU A 24 -5.16 13.43 -8.55
C LEU A 24 -6.69 13.27 -8.47
N ILE A 25 -7.45 14.34 -8.68
CA ILE A 25 -8.92 14.30 -8.78
C ILE A 25 -9.36 13.32 -9.88
N HIS A 26 -8.68 13.33 -11.03
CA HIS A 26 -8.98 12.42 -12.14
C HIS A 26 -8.51 10.98 -11.93
N LEU A 27 -7.48 10.76 -11.10
CA LEU A 27 -6.94 9.42 -10.82
C LEU A 27 -7.67 8.70 -9.69
N ALA A 28 -8.24 9.43 -8.74
CA ALA A 28 -8.88 8.90 -7.53
C ALA A 28 -9.85 7.72 -7.75
N PRO A 29 -10.71 7.71 -8.78
CA PRO A 29 -11.64 6.59 -9.03
C PRO A 29 -10.95 5.27 -9.39
N TYR A 30 -9.68 5.31 -9.79
CA TYR A 30 -8.94 4.16 -10.30
C TYR A 30 -7.88 3.64 -9.31
N LEU A 31 -7.64 4.35 -8.20
CA LEU A 31 -6.59 4.02 -7.22
C LEU A 31 -6.91 2.73 -6.45
N THR A 32 -5.96 1.80 -6.42
CA THR A 32 -5.99 0.62 -5.54
C THR A 32 -5.61 0.97 -4.10
N GLU A 33 -5.99 0.13 -3.13
CA GLU A 33 -5.83 0.40 -1.68
C GLU A 33 -4.44 0.95 -1.25
N PRO A 34 -3.30 0.44 -1.76
CA PRO A 34 -1.98 0.98 -1.38
C PRO A 34 -1.73 2.41 -1.90
N LEU A 35 -2.16 2.70 -3.12
CA LEU A 35 -2.02 4.03 -3.74
C LEU A 35 -3.04 5.02 -3.17
N LEU A 36 -4.22 4.52 -2.82
CA LEU A 36 -5.28 5.28 -2.19
C LEU A 36 -4.85 5.77 -0.80
N SER A 37 -4.22 4.91 -0.01
CA SER A 37 -3.68 5.29 1.31
C SER A 37 -2.63 6.40 1.19
N ARG A 38 -1.72 6.30 0.22
CA ARG A 38 -0.72 7.34 -0.06
C ARG A 38 -1.36 8.64 -0.55
N ALA A 39 -2.32 8.57 -1.46
CA ALA A 39 -3.04 9.73 -1.96
C ALA A 39 -3.77 10.46 -0.82
N ILE A 40 -4.37 9.73 0.12
CA ILE A 40 -4.99 10.29 1.33
C ILE A 40 -3.95 10.98 2.22
N SER A 41 -2.80 10.33 2.51
CA SER A 41 -1.73 10.97 3.31
C SER A 41 -1.21 12.26 2.68
N ILE A 42 -1.08 12.28 1.34
CA ILE A 42 -0.65 13.48 0.61
C ILE A 42 -1.74 14.56 0.68
N ALA A 43 -3.02 14.18 0.52
CA ALA A 43 -4.16 15.11 0.61
C ALA A 43 -4.14 15.89 1.93
N TYR A 44 -3.92 15.19 3.06
CA TYR A 44 -3.82 15.84 4.38
C TYR A 44 -2.62 16.79 4.52
N ALA A 45 -1.56 16.61 3.72
CA ALA A 45 -0.37 17.45 3.75
C ALA A 45 -0.47 18.71 2.85
N VAL A 46 -1.52 18.83 2.02
CA VAL A 46 -1.72 19.99 1.14
C VAL A 46 -2.04 21.23 1.97
N SER A 47 -1.26 22.30 1.83
CA SER A 47 -1.43 23.53 2.62
C SER A 47 -2.62 24.38 2.16
N ASP A 48 -2.93 24.39 0.86
CA ASP A 48 -4.06 25.14 0.31
C ASP A 48 -5.39 24.43 0.66
N PRO A 49 -6.30 25.08 1.43
CA PRO A 49 -7.50 24.43 1.94
C PRO A 49 -8.51 24.08 0.84
N TYR A 50 -8.58 24.88 -0.23
CA TYR A 50 -9.46 24.62 -1.36
C TYR A 50 -9.01 23.38 -2.15
N GLN A 51 -7.73 23.29 -2.48
CA GLN A 51 -7.14 22.11 -3.13
C GLN A 51 -7.24 20.86 -2.26
N ARG A 52 -6.97 20.99 -0.96
CA ARG A 52 -7.10 19.90 0.02
C ARG A 52 -8.52 19.34 0.04
N ALA A 53 -9.54 20.19 0.12
CA ALA A 53 -10.94 19.78 0.14
C ALA A 53 -11.35 19.04 -1.15
N LEU A 54 -10.97 19.54 -2.32
CA LEU A 54 -11.30 18.90 -3.60
C LEU A 54 -10.66 17.51 -3.76
N ILE A 55 -9.41 17.37 -3.35
CA ILE A 55 -8.71 16.09 -3.37
C ILE A 55 -9.40 15.06 -2.47
N LEU A 56 -9.73 15.45 -1.24
CA LEU A 56 -10.38 14.55 -0.26
C LEU A 56 -11.74 14.06 -0.78
N LEU A 57 -12.52 14.94 -1.41
CA LEU A 57 -13.83 14.58 -2.00
C LEU A 57 -13.67 13.66 -3.20
N ALA A 58 -12.69 13.88 -4.07
CA ALA A 58 -12.42 12.98 -5.18
C ALA A 58 -11.99 11.58 -4.72
N LEU A 59 -11.19 11.49 -3.65
CA LEU A 59 -10.78 10.21 -3.05
C LEU A 59 -11.97 9.49 -2.39
N ALA A 60 -12.91 10.21 -1.79
CA ALA A 60 -14.13 9.65 -1.20
C ALA A 60 -15.06 8.97 -2.23
N GLU A 61 -14.94 9.32 -3.50
CA GLU A 61 -15.68 8.70 -4.62
C GLU A 61 -15.08 7.35 -5.06
N SER A 62 -13.93 6.94 -4.51
CA SER A 62 -13.30 5.66 -4.85
C SER A 62 -14.15 4.46 -4.43
N ALA A 63 -14.33 3.51 -5.36
CA ALA A 63 -15.11 2.29 -5.14
C ALA A 63 -14.49 1.35 -4.07
N HIS A 64 -13.21 1.52 -3.75
CA HIS A 64 -12.45 0.66 -2.85
C HIS A 64 -12.50 1.08 -1.37
N LEU A 65 -13.23 2.16 -1.03
CA LEU A 65 -13.37 2.62 0.37
C LEU A 65 -14.63 2.07 1.03
N SER A 66 -14.50 1.70 2.31
CA SER A 66 -15.66 1.46 3.17
C SER A 66 -16.41 2.77 3.44
N ASP A 67 -17.71 2.68 3.72
CA ASP A 67 -18.55 3.86 3.98
C ASP A 67 -18.03 4.70 5.16
N ALA A 68 -17.46 4.06 6.18
CA ALA A 68 -16.81 4.74 7.29
C ALA A 68 -15.60 5.57 6.86
N ARG A 69 -14.76 5.04 5.95
CA ARG A 69 -13.60 5.78 5.41
C ARG A 69 -14.04 6.90 4.46
N LYS A 70 -15.08 6.68 3.65
CA LYS A 70 -15.66 7.73 2.80
C LYS A 70 -16.18 8.89 3.63
N LYS A 71 -16.94 8.59 4.69
CA LYS A 71 -17.43 9.61 5.63
C LYS A 71 -16.27 10.41 6.25
N ALA A 72 -15.22 9.74 6.74
CA ALA A 72 -14.07 10.44 7.32
C ALA A 72 -13.37 11.40 6.33
N LEU A 73 -13.31 11.06 5.04
CA LEU A 73 -12.75 11.96 4.02
C LEU A 73 -13.68 13.14 3.71
N VAL A 74 -14.99 12.91 3.68
CA VAL A 74 -15.98 13.98 3.49
C VAL A 74 -15.98 14.94 4.68
N ASP A 75 -15.90 14.42 5.91
CA ASP A 75 -15.81 15.22 7.13
C ASP A 75 -14.52 16.07 7.11
N ALA A 76 -13.37 15.47 6.75
CA ALA A 76 -12.10 16.21 6.61
C ALA A 76 -12.13 17.27 5.49
N ALA A 77 -12.88 17.03 4.41
CA ALA A 77 -13.07 18.03 3.36
C ALA A 77 -13.97 19.19 3.82
N HIS A 78 -14.95 18.91 4.69
CA HIS A 78 -15.80 19.93 5.33
C HIS A 78 -15.01 20.76 6.34
N GLU A 79 -14.10 20.15 7.11
CA GLU A 79 -13.15 20.90 7.96
C GLU A 79 -12.27 21.84 7.14
N ALA A 80 -11.70 21.35 6.03
CA ALA A 80 -10.89 22.18 5.14
C ALA A 80 -11.71 23.29 4.47
N GLU A 81 -13.00 23.08 4.21
CA GLU A 81 -13.92 24.09 3.66
C GLU A 81 -14.00 25.33 4.57
N HIS A 82 -14.04 25.14 5.88
CA HIS A 82 -14.12 26.24 6.85
C HIS A 82 -12.85 27.09 6.90
N GLU A 83 -11.73 26.58 6.40
CA GLU A 83 -10.47 27.32 6.26
C GLU A 83 -10.41 28.16 4.97
N ILE A 84 -11.35 27.96 4.04
CA ILE A 84 -11.38 28.66 2.75
C ILE A 84 -11.90 30.09 2.95
N THR A 85 -11.07 31.07 2.60
CA THR A 85 -11.43 32.49 2.65
C THR A 85 -12.21 32.97 1.43
N SER A 86 -12.06 32.28 0.29
CA SER A 86 -12.73 32.59 -0.97
C SER A 86 -14.13 32.00 -0.99
N GLN A 87 -15.15 32.86 -0.96
CA GLN A 87 -16.54 32.45 -0.96
C GLN A 87 -16.98 31.63 -2.20
N PRO A 88 -16.57 31.98 -3.45
CA PRO A 88 -16.91 31.16 -4.62
C PRO A 88 -16.32 29.74 -4.56
N GLU A 89 -15.12 29.60 -3.98
CA GLU A 89 -14.46 28.32 -3.78
C GLU A 89 -15.16 27.49 -2.71
N ARG A 90 -15.58 28.15 -1.63
CA ARG A 90 -16.35 27.57 -0.53
C ARG A 90 -17.68 26.99 -1.01
N ILE A 91 -18.46 27.76 -1.79
CA ILE A 91 -19.70 27.30 -2.44
C ILE A 91 -19.45 26.07 -3.33
N LYS A 92 -18.34 26.05 -4.07
CA LYS A 92 -17.99 24.92 -4.94
C LYS A 92 -17.68 23.65 -4.15
N VAL A 93 -17.03 23.75 -3.00
CA VAL A 93 -16.75 22.61 -2.11
C VAL A 93 -18.04 22.11 -1.44
N LEU A 94 -18.88 23.00 -0.89
CA LEU A 94 -20.16 22.64 -0.27
C LEU A 94 -21.10 21.90 -1.23
N LYS A 95 -21.18 22.32 -2.50
CA LYS A 95 -21.97 21.62 -3.53
C LYS A 95 -21.50 20.18 -3.74
N ARG A 96 -20.19 19.93 -3.66
CA ARG A 96 -19.62 18.59 -3.85
C ARG A 96 -19.80 17.71 -2.60
N ILE A 97 -19.66 18.29 -1.40
CA ILE A 97 -20.00 17.62 -0.13
C ILE A 97 -21.48 17.18 -0.12
N LEU A 98 -22.39 18.04 -0.60
CA LEU A 98 -23.82 17.75 -0.67
C LEU A 98 -24.15 16.51 -1.54
N LEU A 99 -23.34 16.23 -2.56
CA LEU A 99 -23.50 15.05 -3.42
C LEU A 99 -23.04 13.75 -2.74
N LEU A 100 -22.18 13.84 -1.73
CA LEU A 100 -21.53 12.70 -1.06
C LEU A 100 -22.05 12.44 0.36
N THR A 101 -22.93 13.31 0.89
CA THR A 101 -23.49 13.21 2.25
C THR A 101 -24.86 12.52 2.27
N THR A 102 -25.12 11.74 3.33
CA THR A 102 -26.41 11.07 3.56
C THR A 102 -27.30 11.87 4.53
N SER A 103 -28.53 11.42 4.74
CA SER A 103 -29.71 12.22 5.11
C SER A 103 -29.59 13.20 6.29
N GLN A 104 -28.80 12.91 7.32
CA GLN A 104 -28.70 13.79 8.51
C GLN A 104 -27.73 14.96 8.28
N ASP A 105 -26.53 14.68 7.76
CA ASP A 105 -25.48 15.68 7.49
C ASP A 105 -25.85 16.60 6.32
N ARG A 106 -26.68 16.09 5.40
CA ARG A 106 -27.14 16.81 4.22
C ARG A 106 -27.90 18.10 4.53
N ILE A 107 -28.72 18.10 5.59
CA ILE A 107 -29.54 19.26 5.98
C ILE A 107 -28.66 20.41 6.46
N LEU A 108 -27.60 20.09 7.22
CA LEU A 108 -26.66 21.09 7.74
C LEU A 108 -25.85 21.73 6.60
N VAL A 109 -25.29 20.90 5.72
CA VAL A 109 -24.55 21.37 4.54
C VAL A 109 -25.43 22.20 3.60
N GLN A 110 -26.71 21.82 3.44
CA GLN A 110 -27.67 22.59 2.66
C GLN A 110 -27.98 23.96 3.29
N ALA A 111 -28.09 24.03 4.61
CA ALA A 111 -28.30 25.30 5.31
C ALA A 111 -27.08 26.24 5.18
N GLU A 112 -25.87 25.71 5.26
CA GLU A 112 -24.62 26.46 5.03
C GLU A 112 -24.53 26.97 3.59
N LEU A 113 -24.84 26.12 2.61
CA LEU A 113 -24.84 26.51 1.19
C LEU A 113 -25.85 27.64 0.90
N VAL A 114 -27.04 27.60 1.53
CA VAL A 114 -28.04 28.68 1.42
C VAL A 114 -27.51 29.99 1.99
N GLN A 115 -26.81 29.95 3.12
CA GLN A 115 -26.24 31.15 3.71
C GLN A 115 -25.18 31.77 2.80
N GLU A 116 -24.30 30.95 2.23
CA GLU A 116 -23.24 31.40 1.34
C GLU A 116 -23.77 31.95 0.00
N GLU A 117 -24.75 31.28 -0.63
CA GLU A 117 -25.34 31.76 -1.89
C GLU A 117 -26.20 33.02 -1.70
N ASN A 118 -26.89 33.18 -0.57
CA ASN A 118 -27.70 34.36 -0.30
C ASN A 118 -26.86 35.62 -0.05
N TRP A 119 -25.68 35.47 0.58
CA TRP A 119 -24.73 36.57 0.68
C TRP A 119 -24.25 37.04 -0.70
N GLU A 120 -24.00 36.12 -1.64
CA GLU A 120 -23.63 36.46 -3.02
C GLU A 120 -24.79 37.14 -3.80
N ALA A 121 -26.02 36.70 -3.56
CA ALA A 121 -27.23 37.27 -4.14
C ALA A 121 -27.48 38.71 -3.66
N ASP A 122 -27.30 38.98 -2.37
CA ASP A 122 -27.45 40.31 -1.77
C ASP A 122 -26.41 41.31 -2.32
N LEU A 123 -25.15 40.87 -2.50
CA LEU A 123 -24.09 41.67 -3.12
C LEU A 123 -24.36 41.98 -4.61
N LYS A 124 -25.08 41.10 -5.32
CA LYS A 124 -25.38 41.22 -6.76
C LYS A 124 -26.81 41.69 -7.04
N GLY A 125 -27.59 42.06 -6.02
CA GLY A 125 -28.98 42.53 -6.15
C GLY A 125 -29.96 41.49 -6.71
N ARG A 126 -29.69 40.20 -6.51
CA ARG A 126 -30.55 39.09 -6.96
C ARG A 126 -31.51 38.67 -5.85
N PRO A 127 -32.70 38.13 -6.18
CA PRO A 127 -33.61 37.59 -5.18
C PRO A 127 -32.96 36.42 -4.43
N SER A 128 -33.16 36.38 -3.11
CA SER A 128 -32.64 35.33 -2.23
C SER A 128 -33.24 33.97 -2.56
N ILE A 129 -32.41 32.93 -2.46
CA ILE A 129 -32.74 31.54 -2.74
C ILE A 129 -33.34 30.92 -1.47
N SER A 130 -34.50 30.27 -1.60
CA SER A 130 -35.14 29.57 -0.48
C SER A 130 -34.72 28.10 -0.40
N SER A 131 -34.84 27.49 0.78
CA SER A 131 -34.58 26.05 0.98
C SER A 131 -35.42 25.15 0.04
N LYS A 132 -36.63 25.59 -0.34
CA LYS A 132 -37.51 24.91 -1.31
C LYS A 132 -37.01 24.98 -2.75
N ASP A 133 -36.25 26.02 -3.11
CA ASP A 133 -35.67 26.12 -4.44
C ASP A 133 -34.56 25.08 -4.61
N LEU A 134 -33.76 24.82 -3.57
CA LEU A 134 -32.70 23.80 -3.58
C LEU A 134 -33.22 22.35 -3.62
N GLU A 135 -34.37 22.05 -3.02
CA GLU A 135 -35.03 20.73 -3.20
C GLU A 135 -35.39 20.47 -4.68
N LYS A 136 -35.72 21.53 -5.42
CA LYS A 136 -35.99 21.47 -6.87
C LYS A 136 -34.69 21.25 -7.68
N TRP A 137 -33.57 21.83 -7.23
CA TRP A 137 -32.23 21.56 -7.78
C TRP A 137 -31.77 20.12 -7.47
N ASP A 138 -32.08 19.58 -6.29
CA ASP A 138 -31.77 18.21 -5.88
C ASP A 138 -32.52 17.16 -6.73
N LEU A 139 -33.79 17.43 -7.07
CA LEU A 139 -34.56 16.64 -8.03
C LEU A 139 -33.99 16.67 -9.46
N MET A 140 -33.39 17.80 -9.87
CA MET A 140 -32.69 17.91 -11.15
C MET A 140 -31.35 17.14 -11.16
N LEU A 141 -30.56 17.25 -10.09
CA LEU A 141 -29.26 16.57 -9.97
C LEU A 141 -29.38 15.04 -9.86
N LYS A 142 -30.46 14.54 -9.23
CA LYS A 142 -30.76 13.09 -9.17
C LYS A 142 -31.23 12.49 -10.51
N GLY A 143 -31.66 13.33 -11.46
CA GLY A 143 -32.07 12.92 -12.82
C GLY A 143 -30.92 12.86 -13.83
N VAL A 144 -29.78 13.46 -13.53
CA VAL A 144 -28.58 13.45 -14.39
C VAL A 144 -27.59 12.43 -13.83
N SER A 145 -27.84 11.16 -14.12
CA SER A 145 -26.80 10.14 -14.02
C SER A 145 -26.08 10.05 -15.36
N ASN A 146 -24.75 10.15 -15.29
CA ASN A 146 -23.76 9.99 -16.36
C ASN A 146 -23.65 11.10 -17.42
N SER A 147 -23.12 12.26 -17.03
CA SER A 147 -22.27 13.08 -17.92
C SER A 147 -21.63 14.23 -17.13
N VAL A 148 -20.30 14.37 -17.17
CA VAL A 148 -19.60 15.61 -16.79
C VAL A 148 -19.65 16.54 -18.00
N ASP A 149 -20.85 16.99 -18.36
CA ASP A 149 -21.06 18.05 -19.37
C ASP A 149 -22.40 18.70 -19.06
N ASP A 150 -22.34 19.76 -18.27
CA ASP A 150 -23.20 20.92 -18.44
C ASP A 150 -22.57 22.04 -17.59
N PHE A 151 -21.58 22.73 -18.17
CA PHE A 151 -21.26 24.14 -17.94
C PHE A 151 -19.95 24.48 -18.69
N LYS A 152 -20.00 24.47 -20.04
CA LYS A 152 -19.13 25.31 -20.86
C LYS A 152 -20.01 26.34 -21.59
N GLY A 153 -19.61 27.60 -21.49
CA GLY A 153 -20.47 28.76 -21.66
C GLY A 153 -20.99 29.07 -23.07
N GLY A 154 -22.09 29.84 -23.10
CA GLY A 154 -22.45 30.73 -24.21
C GLY A 154 -23.88 30.61 -24.72
N GLY A 155 -24.71 31.65 -24.47
CA GLY A 155 -25.80 32.04 -25.38
C GLY A 155 -27.24 31.88 -24.87
N TRP A 156 -27.82 32.96 -24.35
CA TRP A 156 -29.26 33.21 -24.48
C TRP A 156 -29.44 34.55 -25.20
N THR A 157 -30.04 34.51 -26.40
CA THR A 157 -30.46 35.69 -27.15
C THR A 157 -31.87 36.13 -26.79
N HIS A 158 -32.02 37.45 -26.70
CA HIS A 158 -33.21 38.30 -26.86
C HIS A 158 -34.26 38.40 -25.74
N TYR A 159 -34.30 39.56 -25.07
CA TYR A 159 -35.45 40.48 -25.10
C TYR A 159 -35.06 41.90 -24.60
N SER A 160 -35.46 42.93 -25.34
CA SER A 160 -35.20 44.35 -25.05
C SER A 160 -36.14 44.90 -23.96
N PRO A 161 -35.71 45.96 -23.25
CA PRO A 161 -36.58 47.10 -23.02
C PRO A 161 -35.97 48.41 -23.55
N LYS A 162 -36.82 49.23 -24.19
CA LYS A 162 -36.52 50.60 -24.64
C LYS A 162 -36.35 51.53 -23.43
N ALA A 163 -35.31 52.38 -23.44
CA ALA A 163 -35.42 53.84 -23.42
C ALA A 163 -34.01 54.49 -23.50
N GLU A 164 -33.84 55.39 -24.49
CA GLU A 164 -33.17 56.71 -24.46
C GLU A 164 -31.87 56.88 -23.64
N GLN A 165 -30.76 57.47 -24.10
CA GLN A 165 -30.55 58.53 -25.09
C GLN A 165 -29.02 58.75 -25.30
N LYS A 166 -28.65 59.19 -26.51
CA LYS A 166 -27.51 60.07 -26.88
C LYS A 166 -26.07 59.51 -27.03
N ARG A 167 -25.71 59.33 -28.31
CA ARG A 167 -24.54 59.84 -29.08
C ARG A 167 -23.20 60.08 -28.34
N HIS A 168 -22.11 59.44 -28.79
CA HIS A 168 -20.99 60.02 -29.57
C HIS A 168 -19.90 58.95 -29.88
N PRO A 169 -19.14 59.07 -31.00
CA PRO A 169 -18.19 58.04 -31.49
C PRO A 169 -16.74 58.23 -30.97
N PRO A 170 -15.82 57.26 -31.18
CA PRO A 170 -14.53 57.20 -30.48
C PRO A 170 -13.41 57.89 -31.29
N PRO A 171 -12.25 58.22 -30.67
CA PRO A 171 -11.03 58.43 -31.42
C PRO A 171 -9.99 57.33 -31.20
N LYS A 172 -9.27 57.06 -32.29
CA LYS A 172 -8.12 56.18 -32.45
C LYS A 172 -6.80 56.90 -32.07
N THR A 173 -5.71 56.11 -32.07
CA THR A 173 -4.26 56.46 -32.14
C THR A 173 -3.62 56.79 -30.78
N ARG A 174 -2.35 56.49 -30.47
CA ARG A 174 -1.12 56.07 -31.21
C ARG A 174 -0.13 55.57 -30.12
N LYS A 175 0.50 54.40 -30.24
CA LYS A 175 1.97 54.22 -30.40
C LYS A 175 2.85 55.43 -30.02
N ASP A 176 3.67 55.29 -28.97
CA ASP A 176 5.15 55.23 -29.02
C ASP A 176 5.78 55.32 -27.60
N GLU A 177 6.64 54.34 -27.28
CA GLU A 177 7.98 54.49 -26.64
C GLU A 177 8.09 55.10 -25.22
N ALA A 178 8.99 54.70 -24.32
CA ALA A 178 9.95 53.62 -24.16
C ALA A 178 10.48 53.70 -22.70
N ASP A 179 11.26 52.69 -22.30
CA ASP A 179 12.24 52.68 -21.21
C ASP A 179 11.77 52.39 -19.77
N VAL A 180 12.47 51.59 -18.96
CA VAL A 180 13.57 50.62 -19.11
C VAL A 180 13.59 49.92 -17.74
N PHE A 181 13.65 48.59 -17.71
CA PHE A 181 14.51 47.89 -16.76
C PHE A 181 14.80 46.49 -17.32
N GLU A 182 16.04 46.34 -17.77
CA GLU A 182 16.66 45.07 -18.13
C GLU A 182 16.59 44.09 -16.96
N SER A 183 16.23 42.84 -17.24
CA SER A 183 16.97 41.72 -16.67
C SER A 183 16.98 40.54 -17.64
N VAL A 184 18.17 40.34 -18.21
CA VAL A 184 18.82 39.09 -18.58
C VAL A 184 17.90 37.99 -19.15
N ALA A 185 17.86 37.96 -20.48
CA ALA A 185 17.48 36.77 -21.24
C ALA A 185 18.42 35.60 -20.93
N SER A 186 17.92 34.58 -20.24
CA SER A 186 18.27 33.20 -20.52
C SER A 186 17.32 32.70 -21.61
N LYS A 187 17.89 32.41 -22.79
CA LYS A 187 17.22 31.75 -23.92
C LYS A 187 16.46 30.51 -23.45
N ASP A 188 15.18 30.46 -23.73
CA ASP A 188 14.42 29.20 -23.81
C ASP A 188 13.62 29.21 -25.12
N ASP A 189 14.29 28.77 -26.19
CA ASP A 189 13.68 28.48 -27.48
C ASP A 189 13.08 27.07 -27.41
N GLY A 190 11.77 26.98 -27.16
CA GLY A 190 11.05 25.72 -27.23
C GLY A 190 9.70 25.71 -26.51
N ILE A 191 8.73 26.54 -26.92
CA ILE A 191 7.36 26.50 -26.39
C ILE A 191 6.65 25.24 -26.91
N GLY A 192 6.94 24.11 -26.28
CA GLY A 192 6.01 22.99 -26.19
C GLY A 192 5.10 23.22 -25.00
N MET A 193 3.78 22.99 -25.16
CA MET A 193 2.83 23.04 -24.04
C MET A 193 3.33 22.19 -22.88
N SER A 194 3.19 22.68 -21.64
CA SER A 194 3.48 21.88 -20.45
C SER A 194 2.55 20.67 -20.38
N LEU A 195 2.98 19.58 -19.73
CA LEU A 195 2.16 18.36 -19.61
C LEU A 195 0.74 18.62 -19.06
N PRO A 196 0.54 19.50 -18.03
CA PRO A 196 -0.80 19.85 -17.57
C PRO A 196 -1.66 20.54 -18.64
N GLU A 197 -1.07 21.41 -19.47
CA GLU A 197 -1.78 22.09 -20.57
C GLU A 197 -2.13 21.12 -21.69
N GLN A 198 -1.25 20.16 -21.98
CA GLN A 198 -1.53 19.09 -22.94
C GLN A 198 -2.70 18.22 -22.44
N ILE A 199 -2.67 17.80 -21.18
CA ILE A 199 -3.74 17.01 -20.57
C ILE A 199 -5.06 17.80 -20.54
N ALA A 200 -5.04 19.08 -20.18
CA ALA A 200 -6.23 19.94 -20.17
C ALA A 200 -6.86 20.12 -21.57
N SER A 201 -6.06 19.99 -22.63
CA SER A 201 -6.53 20.06 -24.02
C SER A 201 -7.16 18.75 -24.56
N MET A 202 -6.96 17.62 -23.87
CA MET A 202 -7.50 16.32 -24.26
C MET A 202 -8.99 16.18 -23.94
N SER A 203 -9.72 15.35 -24.70
CA SER A 203 -11.11 15.01 -24.33
C SER A 203 -11.16 14.21 -23.01
N GLU A 204 -12.32 14.19 -22.36
CA GLU A 204 -12.51 13.46 -21.10
C GLU A 204 -12.26 11.94 -21.25
N GLU A 205 -12.63 11.36 -22.39
CA GLU A 205 -12.38 9.95 -22.66
C GLU A 205 -10.89 9.66 -22.88
N GLU A 206 -10.20 10.53 -23.62
CA GLU A 206 -8.74 10.42 -23.83
C GLU A 206 -7.96 10.62 -22.53
N ARG A 207 -8.37 11.58 -21.68
CA ARG A 207 -7.78 11.79 -20.35
C ARG A 207 -8.01 10.57 -19.46
N ARG A 208 -9.25 10.09 -19.33
CA ARG A 208 -9.56 8.89 -18.53
C ARG A 208 -8.79 7.66 -19.03
N ASN A 209 -8.67 7.47 -20.34
CA ASN A 209 -7.91 6.35 -20.88
C ASN A 209 -6.40 6.52 -20.64
N LEU A 210 -5.85 7.73 -20.81
CA LEU A 210 -4.45 8.05 -20.48
C LEU A 210 -4.17 7.80 -19.00
N PHE A 211 -5.03 8.27 -18.10
CA PHE A 211 -4.91 8.07 -16.66
C PHE A 211 -5.05 6.60 -16.25
N ARG A 212 -5.98 5.86 -16.86
CA ARG A 212 -6.13 4.41 -16.63
C ARG A 212 -4.89 3.64 -17.09
N VAL A 213 -4.39 3.92 -18.29
CA VAL A 213 -3.17 3.29 -18.83
C VAL A 213 -1.94 3.69 -18.01
N ALA A 214 -1.83 4.96 -17.60
CA ALA A 214 -0.77 5.44 -16.71
C ALA A 214 -0.85 4.73 -15.36
N LEU A 215 -2.03 4.55 -14.77
CA LEU A 215 -2.18 3.91 -13.46
C LEU A 215 -1.90 2.41 -13.49
N THR A 216 -2.37 1.68 -14.52
CA THR A 216 -1.99 0.28 -14.74
C THR A 216 -0.48 0.14 -14.95
N ARG A 217 0.15 1.15 -15.56
CA ARG A 217 1.61 1.22 -15.71
C ARG A 217 2.32 1.76 -14.47
N LEU A 218 1.65 2.38 -13.50
CA LEU A 218 2.20 2.82 -12.21
C LEU A 218 2.13 1.71 -11.15
N GLN A 219 1.34 0.63 -11.39
CA GLN A 219 1.32 -0.61 -10.62
C GLN A 219 2.46 -1.58 -11.01
N ILE A 220 3.68 -1.05 -11.12
CA ILE A 220 4.89 -1.68 -11.69
C ILE A 220 5.82 -2.25 -10.61
N ARG A 221 5.44 -2.13 -9.33
CA ARG A 221 6.24 -2.55 -8.17
C ARG A 221 5.66 -3.76 -7.45
N THR A 222 4.83 -4.53 -8.14
CA THR A 222 4.20 -5.73 -7.60
C THR A 222 5.20 -6.87 -7.61
N VAL A 223 5.32 -7.57 -6.49
CA VAL A 223 6.10 -8.82 -6.44
C VAL A 223 5.26 -9.91 -7.07
N ASN A 224 5.83 -10.66 -8.01
CA ASN A 224 5.24 -11.87 -8.54
C ASN A 224 6.11 -13.06 -8.18
N THR A 225 5.47 -14.17 -7.83
CA THR A 225 6.16 -15.44 -7.54
C THR A 225 5.51 -16.58 -8.29
N GLY A 226 6.23 -17.69 -8.45
CA GLY A 226 5.65 -18.91 -8.99
C GLY A 226 6.67 -20.00 -9.21
N PHE A 227 6.26 -21.04 -9.94
CA PHE A 227 7.12 -22.16 -10.32
C PHE A 227 7.19 -22.29 -11.84
N ALA A 228 8.30 -22.80 -12.33
CA ALA A 228 8.50 -23.18 -13.73
C ALA A 228 9.28 -24.51 -13.80
N PRO A 229 9.13 -25.32 -14.86
CA PRO A 229 9.97 -26.49 -15.08
C PRO A 229 11.45 -26.11 -15.17
N SER A 230 12.33 -26.91 -14.58
CA SER A 230 13.79 -26.64 -14.54
C SER A 230 14.46 -26.54 -15.91
N GLN A 231 13.93 -27.22 -16.92
CA GLN A 231 14.45 -27.17 -18.30
C GLN A 231 13.82 -26.07 -19.17
N HIS A 232 12.73 -25.46 -18.71
CA HIS A 232 11.95 -24.45 -19.45
C HIS A 232 11.48 -23.36 -18.49
N ALA A 233 12.43 -22.67 -17.85
CA ALA A 233 12.15 -21.67 -16.82
C ALA A 233 11.33 -20.47 -17.36
N ASP A 234 11.35 -20.26 -18.67
CA ASP A 234 10.60 -19.22 -19.38
C ASP A 234 9.09 -19.50 -19.44
N ASN A 235 8.67 -20.73 -19.12
CA ASN A 235 7.29 -21.17 -19.15
C ASN A 235 6.77 -21.46 -17.74
N PRO A 236 6.30 -20.43 -17.00
CA PRO A 236 5.67 -20.61 -15.70
C PRO A 236 4.52 -21.61 -15.72
N LEU A 237 4.44 -22.41 -14.66
CA LEU A 237 3.30 -23.25 -14.38
C LEU A 237 2.05 -22.41 -14.15
N ASP A 238 0.89 -23.01 -14.40
CA ASP A 238 -0.36 -22.42 -13.94
C ASP A 238 -0.46 -22.53 -12.41
N PRO A 239 -0.93 -21.50 -11.70
CA PRO A 239 -1.11 -21.55 -10.24
C PRO A 239 -1.98 -22.72 -9.76
N GLN A 240 -2.84 -23.26 -10.63
CA GLN A 240 -3.69 -24.41 -10.32
C GLN A 240 -3.01 -25.77 -10.59
N THR A 241 -1.79 -25.78 -11.14
CA THR A 241 -1.08 -27.02 -11.50
C THR A 241 -0.23 -27.49 -10.32
N PRO A 242 -0.52 -28.67 -9.73
CA PRO A 242 0.34 -29.24 -8.69
C PRO A 242 1.74 -29.56 -9.21
N LEU A 243 2.73 -29.52 -8.31
CA LEU A 243 4.06 -30.03 -8.60
C LEU A 243 4.02 -31.56 -8.64
N LYS A 244 4.91 -32.16 -9.43
CA LYS A 244 5.09 -33.62 -9.47
C LYS A 244 6.06 -34.05 -8.36
N PRO A 245 5.89 -35.24 -7.76
CA PRO A 245 6.78 -35.68 -6.70
C PRO A 245 8.22 -35.89 -7.17
N GLY A 246 9.19 -35.48 -6.35
CA GLY A 246 10.62 -35.70 -6.57
C GLY A 246 11.21 -34.97 -7.77
N GLN A 247 10.51 -33.99 -8.35
CA GLN A 247 10.96 -33.26 -9.53
C GLN A 247 11.62 -31.93 -9.19
N THR A 248 12.55 -31.52 -10.05
CA THR A 248 13.21 -30.21 -9.95
C THR A 248 12.41 -29.14 -10.70
N TYR A 249 12.32 -27.98 -10.07
CA TYR A 249 11.63 -26.79 -10.57
C TYR A 249 12.49 -25.56 -10.35
N CYS A 250 12.16 -24.48 -11.05
CA CYS A 250 12.61 -23.14 -10.70
C CYS A 250 11.49 -22.45 -9.94
N PHE A 251 11.70 -22.17 -8.65
CA PHE A 251 10.91 -21.14 -7.98
C PHE A 251 11.38 -19.78 -8.49
N TRP A 252 10.48 -18.93 -8.94
CA TRP A 252 10.84 -17.66 -9.53
C TRP A 252 10.23 -16.48 -8.81
N LEU A 253 10.94 -15.36 -8.83
CA LEU A 253 10.47 -14.07 -8.32
C LEU A 253 10.85 -12.95 -9.29
N ASP A 254 9.90 -12.09 -9.61
CA ASP A 254 10.15 -10.82 -10.27
C ASP A 254 9.38 -9.68 -9.58
N ILE A 255 9.80 -8.44 -9.83
CA ILE A 255 9.13 -7.24 -9.32
C ILE A 255 8.78 -6.39 -10.55
N GLY A 256 7.50 -6.16 -10.75
CA GLY A 256 7.02 -5.64 -12.02
C GLY A 256 5.52 -5.51 -12.09
N ARG A 257 5.02 -5.60 -13.32
CA ARG A 257 3.58 -5.68 -13.60
C ARG A 257 3.03 -7.01 -13.06
N PRO A 258 1.83 -7.04 -12.48
CA PRO A 258 1.16 -8.28 -12.12
C PRO A 258 1.06 -9.24 -13.30
N THR A 259 1.32 -10.53 -13.08
CA THR A 259 1.17 -11.57 -14.10
C THR A 259 0.12 -12.61 -13.70
N LEU A 260 -0.65 -13.10 -14.67
CA LEU A 260 -1.66 -14.14 -14.46
C LEU A 260 -1.08 -15.48 -14.01
N LYS A 261 0.23 -15.68 -14.20
CA LYS A 261 0.96 -16.87 -13.74
C LYS A 261 1.55 -16.71 -12.34
N SER A 262 1.31 -15.56 -11.69
CA SER A 262 1.72 -15.34 -10.31
C SER A 262 0.89 -16.21 -9.38
N ILE A 263 1.53 -16.76 -8.35
CA ILE A 263 0.88 -17.53 -7.28
C ILE A 263 0.56 -16.67 -6.06
N GLU A 264 0.84 -15.35 -6.09
CA GLU A 264 0.47 -14.43 -5.02
C GLU A 264 -1.06 -14.43 -4.83
N THR A 265 -1.51 -14.69 -3.59
CA THR A 265 -2.94 -14.73 -3.26
C THR A 265 -3.58 -13.34 -3.25
N ALA A 266 -2.78 -12.31 -2.99
CA ALA A 266 -3.16 -10.91 -3.09
C ALA A 266 -1.99 -10.09 -3.68
N PRO A 267 -2.24 -9.09 -4.53
CA PRO A 267 -1.18 -8.23 -5.04
C PRO A 267 -0.43 -7.51 -3.91
N ALA A 268 0.85 -7.81 -3.76
CA ALA A 268 1.72 -7.18 -2.78
C ALA A 268 2.82 -6.37 -3.48
N THR A 269 3.00 -5.12 -3.08
CA THR A 269 4.01 -4.23 -3.68
C THR A 269 5.23 -4.12 -2.76
N ILE A 270 6.41 -3.86 -3.33
CA ILE A 270 7.55 -3.44 -2.51
C ILE A 270 7.20 -2.07 -1.90
N PRO A 271 7.43 -1.87 -0.59
CA PRO A 271 7.08 -0.62 0.07
C PRO A 271 7.70 0.60 -0.59
N ASP A 272 6.93 1.67 -0.66
CA ASP A 272 7.26 2.86 -1.44
C ASP A 272 8.43 3.68 -0.88
N TYR A 273 8.72 3.53 0.41
CA TYR A 273 9.88 4.13 1.08
C TYR A 273 11.23 3.51 0.68
N VAL A 274 11.23 2.30 0.11
CA VAL A 274 12.43 1.74 -0.50
C VAL A 274 12.68 2.55 -1.78
N PRO A 275 13.83 3.22 -1.95
CA PRO A 275 14.03 4.13 -3.07
C PRO A 275 14.22 3.38 -4.41
N PRO A 276 14.05 4.07 -5.55
CA PRO A 276 14.62 3.63 -6.82
C PRO A 276 16.12 3.34 -6.69
N LYS A 277 16.61 2.41 -7.53
CA LYS A 277 18.00 1.93 -7.53
C LYS A 277 18.41 1.21 -6.23
N ALA A 278 17.46 0.96 -5.32
CA ALA A 278 17.70 0.11 -4.17
C ALA A 278 18.09 -1.29 -4.61
N ARG A 279 19.18 -1.79 -4.02
CA ARG A 279 19.59 -3.20 -4.12
C ARG A 279 18.80 -4.01 -3.11
N LEU A 280 17.94 -4.88 -3.62
CA LEU A 280 17.15 -5.84 -2.87
C LEU A 280 17.86 -7.19 -2.87
N VAL A 281 17.88 -7.83 -1.71
CA VAL A 281 18.36 -9.21 -1.58
C VAL A 281 17.16 -10.11 -1.30
N VAL A 282 17.01 -11.17 -2.09
CA VAL A 282 15.94 -12.16 -1.93
C VAL A 282 16.57 -13.45 -1.45
N ALA A 283 16.07 -14.01 -0.36
CA ALA A 283 16.57 -15.26 0.21
C ALA A 283 15.41 -16.22 0.50
N ILE A 284 15.57 -17.49 0.10
CA ILE A 284 14.57 -18.54 0.32
C ILE A 284 14.98 -19.49 1.45
N PHE A 285 14.09 -19.79 2.39
CA PHE A 285 14.39 -20.62 3.55
C PHE A 285 13.60 -21.94 3.47
N PRO A 286 14.26 -23.09 3.68
CA PRO A 286 13.60 -24.38 3.66
C PRO A 286 12.88 -24.63 4.99
N PHE A 287 11.98 -25.62 4.98
CA PHE A 287 11.50 -26.28 6.17
C PHE A 287 11.93 -27.75 6.14
N ASP A 288 12.11 -28.36 7.31
CA ASP A 288 12.57 -29.74 7.40
C ASP A 288 11.58 -30.71 6.73
N GLY A 289 12.08 -31.54 5.82
CA GLY A 289 11.27 -32.49 5.03
C GLY A 289 10.32 -31.85 4.00
N GLU A 290 10.41 -30.55 3.73
CA GLU A 290 9.55 -29.86 2.76
C GLU A 290 10.27 -29.57 1.43
N ILE A 291 9.96 -28.46 0.75
CA ILE A 291 10.58 -28.17 -0.55
C ILE A 291 12.09 -27.99 -0.35
N GLU A 292 12.85 -28.85 -1.04
CA GLU A 292 14.31 -28.89 -0.98
C GLU A 292 14.89 -27.71 -1.79
N ILE A 293 15.87 -27.02 -1.22
CA ILE A 293 16.58 -25.91 -1.87
C ILE A 293 17.99 -26.37 -2.24
N THR A 294 18.45 -25.98 -3.42
CA THR A 294 19.82 -26.29 -3.86
C THR A 294 20.83 -25.47 -3.06
N GLU A 295 21.84 -26.14 -2.50
CA GLU A 295 22.87 -25.51 -1.68
C GLU A 295 23.61 -24.42 -2.46
N GLY A 296 23.76 -23.24 -1.86
CA GLY A 296 24.43 -22.08 -2.45
C GLY A 296 23.63 -21.34 -3.54
N ALA A 297 22.43 -21.82 -3.91
CA ALA A 297 21.57 -21.20 -4.91
C ALA A 297 20.25 -20.68 -4.31
N ASP A 298 20.36 -20.12 -3.11
CA ASP A 298 19.25 -19.80 -2.21
C ASP A 298 19.18 -18.31 -1.86
N VAL A 299 20.01 -17.49 -2.51
CA VAL A 299 20.05 -16.02 -2.42
C VAL A 299 20.20 -15.43 -3.82
N GLY A 300 19.38 -14.44 -4.15
CA GLY A 300 19.47 -13.69 -5.40
C GLY A 300 19.34 -12.18 -5.15
N GLU A 301 19.72 -11.38 -6.12
CA GLU A 301 19.74 -9.92 -5.97
C GLU A 301 19.08 -9.20 -7.14
N LEU A 302 18.30 -8.19 -6.78
CA LEU A 302 17.55 -7.34 -7.68
C LEU A 302 17.91 -5.87 -7.43
N GLU A 303 17.90 -5.07 -8.47
CA GLU A 303 17.95 -3.61 -8.39
C GLU A 303 16.61 -3.05 -8.84
N LEU A 304 15.96 -2.30 -7.96
CA LEU A 304 14.75 -1.60 -8.33
C LEU A 304 15.06 -0.50 -9.34
N GLN A 305 14.28 -0.42 -10.41
CA GLN A 305 14.43 0.59 -11.44
C GLN A 305 13.61 1.84 -11.13
N ASP A 306 13.91 2.93 -11.84
CA ASP A 306 13.19 4.20 -11.70
C ASP A 306 11.70 4.04 -12.07
N ASP A 307 11.34 3.05 -12.86
CA ASP A 307 9.96 2.66 -13.18
C ASP A 307 9.41 1.59 -12.21
N GLY A 308 9.97 1.40 -11.01
CA GLY A 308 9.42 0.46 -10.01
C GLY A 308 9.49 -1.03 -10.38
N THR A 309 9.87 -1.40 -11.60
CA THR A 309 10.24 -2.77 -11.93
C THR A 309 11.59 -3.11 -11.28
N ALA A 310 12.02 -4.36 -11.32
CA ALA A 310 13.36 -4.73 -10.91
C ALA A 310 14.14 -5.45 -12.00
N ARG A 311 15.45 -5.20 -12.00
CA ARG A 311 16.43 -5.88 -12.84
C ARG A 311 17.28 -6.79 -11.96
N VAL A 312 17.58 -7.99 -12.45
CA VAL A 312 18.47 -8.92 -11.77
C VAL A 312 19.91 -8.42 -11.82
N LEU A 313 20.53 -8.36 -10.65
CA LEU A 313 21.97 -8.14 -10.48
C LEU A 313 22.72 -9.46 -10.36
N HIS A 314 22.17 -10.37 -9.54
CA HIS A 314 22.79 -11.66 -9.25
C HIS A 314 21.73 -12.77 -9.27
N GLN A 315 21.90 -13.73 -10.16
CA GLN A 315 21.07 -14.94 -10.19
C GLN A 315 21.48 -15.88 -9.05
N PRO A 316 20.53 -16.60 -8.43
CA PRO A 316 20.85 -17.59 -7.41
C PRO A 316 21.76 -18.70 -7.93
N ASP A 317 21.51 -19.15 -9.17
CA ASP A 317 22.37 -20.12 -9.84
C ASP A 317 22.84 -19.57 -11.21
N PRO A 318 24.15 -19.35 -11.42
CA PRO A 318 24.70 -18.94 -12.71
C PRO A 318 24.39 -19.90 -13.87
N SER A 319 24.14 -21.19 -13.58
CA SER A 319 23.82 -22.21 -14.58
C SER A 319 22.49 -21.96 -15.30
N MET A 320 21.62 -21.12 -14.73
CA MET A 320 20.31 -20.76 -15.30
C MET A 320 20.40 -20.10 -16.69
N ARG A 321 21.56 -19.57 -17.05
CA ARG A 321 21.84 -19.04 -18.40
C ARG A 321 21.68 -20.06 -19.52
N ALA A 322 21.77 -21.36 -19.22
CA ALA A 322 21.62 -22.41 -20.21
C ALA A 322 20.17 -22.81 -20.50
N VAL A 323 19.23 -22.42 -19.62
CA VAL A 323 17.84 -22.95 -19.61
C VAL A 323 16.76 -21.87 -19.69
N SER A 324 17.15 -20.60 -19.88
CA SER A 324 16.26 -19.44 -19.89
C SER A 324 16.79 -18.35 -20.82
N ASP A 325 15.87 -17.59 -21.42
CA ASP A 325 16.20 -16.42 -22.23
C ASP A 325 16.85 -15.30 -21.40
N VAL A 326 17.79 -14.57 -22.00
CA VAL A 326 18.48 -13.42 -21.41
C VAL A 326 17.48 -12.38 -20.90
N ASP A 327 16.39 -12.15 -21.61
CA ASP A 327 15.35 -11.20 -21.18
C ASP A 327 14.64 -11.63 -19.90
N ILE A 328 14.42 -12.94 -19.71
CA ILE A 328 13.88 -13.49 -18.46
C ILE A 328 14.90 -13.38 -17.34
N LEU A 329 16.14 -13.78 -17.61
CA LEU A 329 17.24 -13.74 -16.63
C LEU A 329 17.57 -12.32 -16.17
N ASN A 330 17.27 -11.30 -16.98
CA ASN A 330 17.46 -9.89 -16.62
C ASN A 330 16.37 -9.35 -15.68
N ARG A 331 15.19 -10.00 -15.58
CA ARG A 331 14.05 -9.47 -14.82
C ARG A 331 13.57 -10.39 -13.69
N ARG A 332 13.98 -11.66 -13.70
CA ARG A 332 13.44 -12.70 -12.83
C ARG A 332 14.56 -13.50 -12.18
N LEU A 333 14.53 -13.59 -10.85
CA LEU A 333 15.37 -14.52 -10.10
C LEU A 333 14.83 -15.94 -10.28
N LEU A 334 15.73 -16.89 -10.53
CA LEU A 334 15.40 -18.31 -10.70
C LEU A 334 16.13 -19.13 -9.63
N PHE A 335 15.38 -19.65 -8.67
CA PHE A 335 15.87 -20.49 -7.58
C PHE A 335 15.62 -21.96 -7.91
N PRO A 336 16.67 -22.79 -8.08
CA PRO A 336 16.50 -24.22 -8.28
C PRO A 336 16.04 -24.89 -6.99
N VAL A 337 14.85 -25.49 -7.04
CA VAL A 337 14.22 -26.20 -5.93
C VAL A 337 13.76 -27.59 -6.36
N LYS A 338 13.56 -28.49 -5.41
CA LYS A 338 13.08 -29.83 -5.66
C LYS A 338 11.88 -30.15 -4.77
N SER A 339 10.82 -30.64 -5.40
CA SER A 339 9.63 -31.08 -4.68
C SER A 339 9.91 -32.39 -3.92
N PRO A 340 9.29 -32.60 -2.75
CA PRO A 340 9.35 -33.87 -2.04
C PRO A 340 8.87 -35.04 -2.89
N ALA A 341 9.41 -36.24 -2.62
CA ALA A 341 8.98 -37.47 -3.27
C ALA A 341 7.59 -37.96 -2.83
N GLN A 342 7.10 -37.44 -1.70
CA GLN A 342 5.79 -37.77 -1.15
C GLN A 342 4.72 -36.79 -1.64
N GLU A 343 3.49 -37.25 -1.78
CA GLU A 343 2.36 -36.38 -2.06
C GLU A 343 1.94 -35.63 -0.80
N GLY A 344 1.44 -34.40 -0.96
CA GLY A 344 1.06 -33.55 0.16
C GLY A 344 1.14 -32.07 -0.16
N THR A 345 1.00 -31.24 0.87
CA THR A 345 1.21 -29.79 0.79
C THR A 345 2.52 -29.46 1.48
N PHE A 346 3.42 -28.80 0.74
CA PHE A 346 4.75 -28.46 1.20
C PHE A 346 5.01 -26.97 1.05
N ARG A 347 5.97 -26.46 1.80
CA ARG A 347 6.21 -25.04 1.99
C ARG A 347 7.68 -24.71 1.74
N LEU A 348 7.90 -23.44 1.43
CA LEU A 348 9.18 -22.74 1.57
C LEU A 348 8.87 -21.29 1.95
N ARG A 349 9.84 -20.58 2.51
CA ARG A 349 9.69 -19.15 2.83
C ARG A 349 10.54 -18.30 1.92
N CYS A 350 10.03 -17.17 1.47
CA CYS A 350 10.73 -16.23 0.61
C CYS A 350 10.77 -14.86 1.27
N ASN A 351 11.98 -14.40 1.60
CA ASN A 351 12.21 -13.12 2.25
C ASN A 351 12.86 -12.12 1.29
N ILE A 352 12.44 -10.86 1.38
CA ILE A 352 13.04 -9.74 0.65
C ILE A 352 13.64 -8.78 1.67
N TYR A 353 14.89 -8.40 1.46
CA TYR A 353 15.67 -7.51 2.30
C TYR A 353 16.13 -6.27 1.54
N TYR A 354 16.23 -5.16 2.24
CA TYR A 354 16.91 -3.93 1.80
C TYR A 354 17.90 -3.51 2.88
N GLU A 355 19.19 -3.35 2.56
CA GLU A 355 20.25 -3.05 3.55
C GLU A 355 20.25 -4.02 4.77
N GLN A 356 20.07 -5.32 4.47
CA GLN A 356 19.93 -6.40 5.46
C GLN A 356 18.70 -6.27 6.38
N ILE A 357 17.80 -5.30 6.16
CA ILE A 357 16.54 -5.14 6.88
C ILE A 357 15.47 -5.93 6.14
N LEU A 358 14.77 -6.83 6.85
CA LEU A 358 13.64 -7.58 6.29
C LEU A 358 12.51 -6.60 5.98
N ILE A 359 12.16 -6.48 4.70
CA ILE A 359 11.06 -5.60 4.26
C ILE A 359 9.77 -6.39 4.03
N GLN A 360 9.88 -7.63 3.54
CA GLN A 360 8.74 -8.53 3.33
C GLN A 360 9.14 -9.99 3.51
N SER A 361 8.24 -10.80 4.05
CA SER A 361 8.32 -12.26 4.07
C SER A 361 7.04 -12.85 3.49
N ARG A 362 7.20 -13.97 2.78
CA ARG A 362 6.12 -14.74 2.15
C ARG A 362 6.24 -16.21 2.52
N LEU A 363 5.12 -16.82 2.88
CA LEU A 363 5.00 -18.27 2.96
C LEU A 363 4.46 -18.80 1.64
N ILE A 364 5.27 -19.61 0.97
CA ILE A 364 4.89 -20.29 -0.26
C ILE A 364 4.34 -21.67 0.10
N ARG A 365 3.24 -22.08 -0.53
CA ARG A 365 2.65 -23.41 -0.40
C ARG A 365 2.50 -24.03 -1.78
N ALA A 366 2.88 -25.30 -1.91
CA ALA A 366 2.73 -26.06 -3.13
C ALA A 366 2.17 -27.45 -2.83
N ILE A 367 1.13 -27.84 -3.55
CA ILE A 367 0.62 -29.21 -3.57
C ILE A 367 1.49 -30.05 -4.50
N VAL A 368 1.92 -31.20 -4.01
CA VAL A 368 2.67 -32.21 -4.77
C VAL A 368 1.77 -33.44 -4.99
N ALA A 369 1.58 -33.84 -6.25
CA ALA A 369 0.70 -34.96 -6.62
C ALA A 369 1.12 -35.63 -7.95
N ASN A 370 1.03 -36.97 -8.06
CA ASN A 370 1.46 -37.70 -9.25
C ASN A 370 0.56 -37.48 -10.49
N HIS A 371 -0.75 -37.28 -10.30
CA HIS A 371 -1.76 -37.27 -11.38
C HIS A 371 -2.64 -36.01 -11.31
N GLY A 372 -2.02 -34.86 -11.07
CA GLY A 372 -2.70 -33.61 -10.74
C GLY A 372 -3.60 -33.07 -11.85
N LEU A 373 -4.91 -33.34 -11.74
CA LEU A 373 -5.92 -32.43 -12.27
C LEU A 373 -5.67 -31.03 -11.68
N GLN A 374 -5.97 -29.98 -12.45
CA GLN A 374 -5.90 -28.61 -11.95
C GLN A 374 -6.70 -28.50 -10.65
N LYS A 375 -6.09 -27.94 -9.62
CA LYS A 375 -6.70 -27.74 -8.31
C LYS A 375 -6.54 -26.29 -7.92
N GLU A 376 -7.66 -25.65 -7.58
CA GLU A 376 -7.64 -24.27 -7.10
C GLU A 376 -6.74 -24.16 -5.86
N GLY A 377 -5.84 -23.17 -5.87
CA GLY A 377 -4.85 -23.00 -4.81
C GLY A 377 -3.78 -24.09 -4.74
N ALA A 378 -3.51 -24.83 -5.83
CA ALA A 378 -2.42 -25.81 -5.86
C ALA A 378 -1.06 -25.18 -5.53
N LEU A 379 -0.81 -23.98 -6.04
CA LEU A 379 0.35 -23.17 -5.73
C LEU A 379 -0.14 -21.83 -5.18
N SER A 380 0.42 -21.39 -4.06
CA SER A 380 0.09 -20.10 -3.46
C SER A 380 1.26 -19.46 -2.74
N SER A 381 1.25 -18.14 -2.70
CA SER A 381 2.20 -17.30 -1.97
C SER A 381 1.42 -16.27 -1.16
N GLU A 382 1.62 -16.28 0.15
CA GLU A 382 0.95 -15.40 1.09
C GLU A 382 1.97 -14.55 1.84
N VAL A 383 1.77 -13.24 1.85
CA VAL A 383 2.61 -12.31 2.63
C VAL A 383 2.31 -12.47 4.10
N ASP A 384 3.26 -12.99 4.87
CA ASP A 384 3.13 -13.19 6.33
C ASP A 384 3.80 -12.06 7.14
N TYR A 385 4.55 -11.18 6.48
CA TYR A 385 5.11 -9.97 7.08
C TYR A 385 5.37 -8.89 6.01
N THR A 386 5.06 -7.65 6.36
CA THR A 386 5.53 -6.45 5.64
C THR A 386 5.96 -5.41 6.67
N LEU A 387 7.13 -4.82 6.47
CA LEU A 387 7.64 -3.77 7.33
C LEU A 387 6.71 -2.53 7.27
N SER A 388 6.20 -2.12 8.42
CA SER A 388 5.20 -1.05 8.53
C SER A 388 5.73 0.31 8.07
N HIS A 389 4.88 1.08 7.39
CA HIS A 389 5.12 2.49 7.06
C HIS A 389 5.20 3.40 8.29
N THR A 390 4.54 3.02 9.39
CA THR A 390 4.50 3.84 10.63
C THR A 390 5.81 3.78 11.41
N LEU A 391 6.68 2.81 11.12
CA LEU A 391 8.06 2.74 11.62
C LEU A 391 8.99 3.44 10.61
N TRP A 392 8.66 4.71 10.35
CA TRP A 392 9.36 5.81 9.67
C TRP A 392 10.34 5.48 8.53
N ALA A 393 9.93 5.78 7.29
CA ALA A 393 10.76 5.78 6.07
C ALA A 393 12.09 6.55 6.19
N ASN A 394 12.11 7.67 6.94
CA ASN A 394 13.32 8.45 7.19
C ASN A 394 14.30 7.74 8.13
N HIS A 395 13.85 6.80 8.96
CA HIS A 395 14.72 5.98 9.81
C HIS A 395 15.43 4.90 9.03
N LEU A 396 14.81 4.29 8.00
CA LEU A 396 15.51 3.33 7.13
C LEU A 396 16.73 3.94 6.43
N ARG A 397 16.64 5.20 6.01
CA ARG A 397 17.81 5.93 5.45
C ARG A 397 18.89 6.27 6.48
N GLY A 398 18.57 6.19 7.77
CA GLY A 398 19.49 6.50 8.87
C GLY A 398 20.04 5.27 9.60
N PHE A 399 19.53 4.07 9.31
CA PHE A 399 20.09 2.84 9.86
C PHE A 399 21.37 2.49 9.12
N ALA A 400 22.44 2.22 9.87
CA ALA A 400 23.54 1.46 9.30
C ALA A 400 22.99 0.08 8.90
N PRO A 401 23.45 -0.50 7.77
CA PRO A 401 23.01 -1.81 7.34
C PRO A 401 23.10 -2.82 8.48
N HIS A 402 22.02 -3.57 8.71
CA HIS A 402 21.95 -4.44 9.88
C HIS A 402 23.01 -5.55 9.77
N ARG A 403 23.82 -5.71 10.82
CA ARG A 403 24.76 -6.84 10.88
C ARG A 403 24.05 -8.19 10.85
N LEU A 404 22.85 -8.24 11.44
CA LEU A 404 22.02 -9.44 11.50
C LEU A 404 20.54 -9.04 11.60
N SER A 405 19.72 -9.62 10.73
CA SER A 405 18.26 -9.64 10.80
C SER A 405 17.80 -11.01 11.25
N ILE A 406 16.87 -11.02 12.20
CA ILE A 406 16.29 -12.22 12.78
C ILE A 406 14.77 -12.14 12.61
N LEU A 407 14.20 -13.15 11.96
CA LEU A 407 12.75 -13.34 11.89
C LEU A 407 12.38 -14.55 12.74
N LEU A 408 11.59 -14.35 13.78
CA LEU A 408 10.89 -15.43 14.48
C LEU A 408 9.46 -15.48 13.93
N ASN A 409 9.08 -16.60 13.32
CA ASN A 409 7.73 -16.77 12.81
C ASN A 409 7.19 -18.18 13.10
N SER A 410 5.87 -18.29 13.21
CA SER A 410 5.15 -19.55 13.25
C SER A 410 5.11 -20.17 11.85
N ASN A 411 5.22 -21.49 11.79
CA ASN A 411 5.10 -22.23 10.53
C ASN A 411 3.65 -22.71 10.29
N GLY A 412 2.76 -22.56 11.27
CA GLY A 412 1.35 -22.97 11.18
C GLY A 412 1.08 -24.43 11.57
N ASP A 413 2.10 -25.17 11.99
CA ASP A 413 2.02 -26.56 12.51
C ASP A 413 2.43 -26.67 13.98
N GLY A 414 2.54 -25.53 14.67
CA GLY A 414 3.01 -25.44 16.06
C GLY A 414 4.53 -25.31 16.19
N THR A 415 5.31 -25.48 15.12
CA THR A 415 6.74 -25.18 15.11
C THR A 415 6.98 -23.71 14.78
N HIS A 416 8.10 -23.17 15.27
CA HIS A 416 8.53 -21.81 15.00
C HIS A 416 9.91 -21.85 14.34
N THR A 417 10.14 -21.02 13.34
CA THR A 417 11.46 -20.89 12.72
C THR A 417 12.05 -19.54 13.04
N LEU A 418 13.30 -19.56 13.51
CA LEU A 418 14.20 -18.43 13.54
C LEU A 418 14.98 -18.40 12.23
N SER A 419 14.75 -17.39 11.39
CA SER A 419 15.53 -17.17 10.18
C SER A 419 16.55 -16.07 10.43
N PHE A 420 17.81 -16.35 10.10
CA PHE A 420 18.93 -15.44 10.30
C PHE A 420 19.47 -15.00 8.95
N PHE A 421 19.63 -13.70 8.77
CA PHE A 421 20.25 -13.13 7.59
C PHE A 421 21.16 -11.98 7.98
N GLY A 422 22.43 -12.04 7.60
CA GLY A 422 23.42 -11.02 7.94
C GLY A 422 24.50 -10.94 6.89
N ALA A 423 25.17 -9.80 6.84
CA ALA A 423 26.36 -9.61 6.03
C ALA A 423 27.33 -8.71 6.80
N LYS A 424 28.62 -8.94 6.59
CA LYS A 424 29.68 -8.06 7.08
C LYS A 424 30.61 -7.77 5.91
N GLU A 425 31.21 -6.58 5.89
CA GLU A 425 32.14 -6.21 4.84
C GLU A 425 33.23 -7.28 4.67
N GLN A 426 33.46 -7.69 3.42
CA GLN A 426 34.46 -8.69 3.03
C GLN A 426 34.24 -10.10 3.60
N GLU A 427 33.09 -10.37 4.21
CA GLU A 427 32.69 -11.71 4.66
C GLU A 427 31.54 -12.25 3.77
N PRO A 428 31.44 -13.58 3.60
CA PRO A 428 30.31 -14.17 2.90
C PRO A 428 29.00 -13.86 3.63
N ILE A 429 27.90 -13.83 2.88
CA ILE A 429 26.56 -13.66 3.44
C ILE A 429 26.32 -14.78 4.47
N PHE A 430 25.93 -14.38 5.67
CA PHE A 430 25.48 -15.29 6.70
C PHE A 430 23.98 -15.51 6.55
N LYS A 431 23.59 -16.73 6.20
CA LYS A 431 22.20 -17.14 6.14
C LYS A 431 22.04 -18.48 6.85
N ASN A 432 21.13 -18.55 7.80
CA ASN A 432 20.87 -19.77 8.55
C ASN A 432 19.43 -19.79 9.05
N SER A 433 18.96 -20.94 9.52
CA SER A 433 17.67 -21.07 10.20
C SER A 433 17.74 -22.10 11.32
N ALA A 434 17.01 -21.85 12.39
CA ALA A 434 16.80 -22.80 13.47
C ALA A 434 15.30 -23.04 13.66
N VAL A 435 14.91 -24.30 13.90
CA VAL A 435 13.53 -24.68 14.16
C VAL A 435 13.37 -24.96 15.64
N ILE A 436 12.35 -24.35 16.23
CA ILE A 436 11.87 -24.67 17.57
C ILE A 436 10.65 -25.60 17.38
N PRO A 437 10.78 -26.91 17.64
CA PRO A 437 9.70 -27.85 17.46
C PRO A 437 8.58 -27.61 18.47
N ALA A 438 7.35 -27.96 18.07
CA ALA A 438 6.15 -27.78 18.89
C ALA A 438 6.26 -28.44 20.27
N THR A 439 6.93 -29.60 20.34
CA THR A 439 7.14 -30.34 21.59
C THR A 439 8.03 -29.60 22.57
N GLU A 440 9.04 -28.87 22.08
CA GLU A 440 9.97 -28.13 22.93
C GLU A 440 9.27 -26.93 23.57
N LEU A 441 8.60 -26.08 22.78
CA LEU A 441 7.79 -24.98 23.31
C LEU A 441 6.69 -25.46 24.25
N LYS A 442 6.03 -26.58 23.91
CA LYS A 442 5.00 -27.18 24.76
C LYS A 442 5.58 -27.60 26.11
N ASN A 443 6.71 -28.32 26.13
CA ASN A 443 7.35 -28.75 27.37
C ASN A 443 7.76 -27.56 28.22
N LEU A 444 8.33 -26.52 27.61
CA LEU A 444 8.72 -25.30 28.32
C LEU A 444 7.50 -24.61 28.94
N THR A 445 6.42 -24.46 28.17
CA THR A 445 5.18 -23.84 28.61
C THR A 445 4.49 -24.67 29.71
N GLU A 446 4.47 -25.99 29.58
CA GLU A 446 3.91 -26.90 30.59
C GLU A 446 4.71 -26.84 31.90
N ASN A 447 6.04 -26.83 31.82
CA ASN A 447 6.90 -26.73 32.99
C ASN A 447 6.75 -25.38 33.72
N ALA A 448 6.63 -24.29 32.97
CA ALA A 448 6.32 -22.96 33.51
C ALA A 448 4.95 -22.94 34.20
N ARG A 449 3.90 -23.47 33.56
CA ARG A 449 2.55 -23.57 34.14
C ARG A 449 2.54 -24.41 35.41
N LYS A 450 3.19 -25.58 35.42
CA LYS A 450 3.31 -26.44 36.61
C LYS A 450 3.95 -25.70 37.79
N ALA A 451 4.97 -24.89 37.53
CA ALA A 451 5.64 -24.08 38.56
C ALA A 451 4.69 -23.04 39.16
N LEU A 452 3.96 -22.32 38.30
CA LEU A 452 2.98 -21.30 38.72
C LEU A 452 1.81 -21.92 39.49
N TRP A 453 1.30 -23.08 39.06
CA TRP A 453 0.24 -23.82 39.76
C TRP A 453 0.69 -24.25 41.16
N LYS A 454 1.91 -24.79 41.26
CA LYS A 454 2.48 -25.20 42.54
C LYS A 454 2.64 -24.03 43.51
N ALA A 455 3.12 -22.88 43.03
CA ALA A 455 3.18 -21.67 43.85
C ALA A 455 1.77 -21.23 44.29
N SER A 456 0.79 -21.28 43.38
CA SER A 456 -0.55 -20.74 43.61
C SER A 456 -1.43 -21.59 44.53
N TRP A 457 -1.46 -22.92 44.37
CA TRP A 457 -2.33 -23.82 45.17
C TRP A 457 -1.65 -25.13 45.58
N GLY A 458 -0.33 -25.25 45.40
CA GLY A 458 0.47 -26.35 45.95
C GLY A 458 0.60 -27.57 45.03
N GLU A 459 -0.13 -27.60 43.92
CA GLU A 459 -0.15 -28.71 42.97
C GLU A 459 0.37 -28.33 41.59
N GLU A 460 0.97 -29.27 40.88
CA GLU A 460 1.41 -29.11 39.48
C GLU A 460 0.29 -29.41 38.48
N LYS A 461 -0.95 -29.10 38.83
CA LYS A 461 -2.16 -29.32 38.02
C LYS A 461 -2.97 -28.02 37.91
N PRO A 462 -3.70 -27.81 36.81
CA PRO A 462 -4.55 -26.64 36.66
C PRO A 462 -5.64 -26.62 37.74
N TRP A 463 -6.01 -25.41 38.17
CA TRP A 463 -7.08 -25.22 39.15
C TRP A 463 -8.40 -25.76 38.62
N LYS A 464 -9.15 -26.45 39.47
CA LYS A 464 -10.49 -26.96 39.16
C LYS A 464 -11.47 -26.65 40.26
N GLU A 465 -12.63 -26.14 39.84
CA GLU A 465 -13.75 -25.87 40.72
C GLU A 465 -14.24 -27.16 41.39
N GLY A 466 -14.45 -27.13 42.70
CA GLY A 466 -14.93 -28.28 43.48
C GLY A 466 -13.85 -29.27 43.96
N GLU A 467 -12.57 -29.12 43.57
CA GLU A 467 -11.47 -29.99 44.05
C GLU A 467 -10.84 -29.53 45.39
N GLY A 468 -11.40 -28.50 46.03
CA GLY A 468 -10.94 -28.04 47.35
C GLY A 468 -9.57 -27.32 47.35
N GLN A 469 -9.08 -26.94 46.18
CA GLN A 469 -7.82 -26.21 46.03
C GLN A 469 -7.98 -24.74 46.44
N THR A 470 -7.29 -24.35 47.50
CA THR A 470 -7.30 -22.97 48.03
C THR A 470 -6.04 -22.23 47.58
N TYR A 471 -6.21 -20.98 47.16
CA TYR A 471 -5.08 -20.12 46.82
C TYR A 471 -4.17 -19.90 48.05
N ARG A 472 -2.90 -20.30 47.95
CA ARG A 472 -1.92 -20.33 49.04
C ARG A 472 -1.56 -18.95 49.58
N TYR A 473 -1.79 -17.89 48.81
CA TYR A 473 -1.54 -16.50 49.23
C TYR A 473 -2.83 -15.73 49.57
N LEU A 474 -3.95 -16.44 49.77
CA LEU A 474 -5.22 -15.81 50.14
C LEU A 474 -5.13 -15.12 51.51
N ASP A 475 -4.45 -15.74 52.47
CA ASP A 475 -4.26 -15.24 53.83
C ASP A 475 -2.81 -14.83 54.09
N ARG A 476 -2.29 -13.94 53.24
CA ARG A 476 -0.87 -13.53 53.17
C ARG A 476 -0.35 -12.74 54.39
N PHE A 477 -1.05 -12.75 55.52
CA PHE A 477 -0.74 -11.96 56.72
C PHE A 477 -1.02 -12.64 58.07
N SER A 478 -1.40 -13.93 58.11
CA SER A 478 -1.64 -14.62 59.39
C SER A 478 -0.36 -14.92 60.16
N ASP A 479 0.74 -15.21 59.46
CA ASP A 479 2.09 -15.27 60.01
C ASP A 479 3.09 -14.79 58.95
N GLU A 480 3.73 -13.66 59.22
CA GLU A 480 4.64 -12.97 58.31
C GLU A 480 5.89 -13.80 57.99
N ASN A 481 6.45 -14.50 58.98
CA ASN A 481 7.65 -15.33 58.80
C ASN A 481 7.34 -16.56 57.93
N LEU A 482 6.20 -17.21 58.17
CA LEU A 482 5.74 -18.34 57.35
C LEU A 482 5.42 -17.91 55.91
N SER A 483 4.85 -16.71 55.74
CA SER A 483 4.51 -16.16 54.43
C SER A 483 5.74 -15.78 53.61
N LEU A 484 6.74 -15.14 54.23
CA LEU A 484 8.01 -14.81 53.59
C LEU A 484 8.82 -16.06 53.21
N LYS A 485 8.88 -17.06 54.10
CA LYS A 485 9.54 -18.33 53.80
C LYS A 485 8.89 -19.06 52.62
N ARG A 486 7.55 -19.06 52.56
CA ARG A 486 6.81 -19.62 51.42
C ARG A 486 7.14 -18.91 50.12
N LEU A 487 7.16 -17.58 50.14
CA LEU A 487 7.50 -16.76 48.99
C LEU A 487 8.92 -17.05 48.51
N GLU A 488 9.89 -17.13 49.42
CA GLU A 488 11.27 -17.50 49.10
C GLU A 488 11.36 -18.88 48.42
N GLU A 489 10.71 -19.90 49.00
CA GLU A 489 10.70 -21.26 48.43
C GLU A 489 10.06 -21.31 47.04
N ASP A 490 8.93 -20.62 46.86
CA ASP A 490 8.24 -20.55 45.57
C ASP A 490 9.07 -19.77 44.53
N LEU A 491 9.72 -18.66 44.91
CA LEU A 491 10.62 -17.90 44.03
C LEU A 491 11.86 -18.71 43.62
N ILE A 492 12.47 -19.44 44.56
CA ILE A 492 13.60 -20.35 44.25
C ILE A 492 13.13 -21.45 43.30
N SER A 493 11.95 -22.03 43.54
CA SER A 493 11.38 -23.06 42.68
C SER A 493 11.09 -22.53 41.26
N LEU A 494 10.53 -21.33 41.15
CA LEU A 494 10.29 -20.64 39.89
C LEU A 494 11.60 -20.34 39.16
N ALA A 495 12.62 -19.82 39.85
CA ALA A 495 13.92 -19.52 39.28
C ALA A 495 14.66 -20.78 38.81
N ARG A 496 14.66 -21.86 39.61
CA ARG A 496 15.26 -23.14 39.23
C ARG A 496 14.59 -23.73 38.00
N ARG A 497 13.25 -23.70 37.94
CA ARG A 497 12.53 -24.18 36.77
C ARG A 497 12.80 -23.29 35.57
N GLY A 498 12.77 -21.96 35.74
CA GLY A 498 13.07 -20.99 34.69
C GLY A 498 14.50 -21.05 34.14
N TYR A 499 15.48 -21.50 34.92
CA TYR A 499 16.85 -21.76 34.46
C TYR A 499 17.00 -23.09 33.70
N LEU A 500 16.12 -24.06 33.98
CA LEU A 500 16.06 -25.35 33.27
C LEU A 500 15.17 -25.27 32.00
N LEU A 501 14.47 -24.15 31.82
CA LEU A 501 13.83 -23.75 30.57
C LEU A 501 14.86 -23.07 29.68
#